data_AF-A0A6A6SHQ7-F1
#
_entry.id   AF-A0A6A6SHQ7-F1
#
_cell.length_a   1.000
_cell.length_b   1.000
_cell.length_c   1.000
_cell.angle_alpha   90.00
_cell.angle_beta   90.00
_cell.angle_gamma   90.00
#
_symmetry.space_group_name_H-M   'P 1'
#
loop_
_entity.id
_entity.type
_entity.pdbx_description
1 polymer ?
#
loop_
_entity_poly.entity_id
_entity_poly.type
_entity_poly.pdbx_seq_one_letter_code
_entity_poly.pdbx_strand_id
1 'polypeptide(L)'
;MYNVEDFTLIYVLYSKQQVYNLVNMHHNTLNDCLNLGNIYLDTFFYSLDLIEESPETILLYLDKIQKIVSEKRYVYYVKHPAAKSIIAEFKHEPKKNLEFNSLNSLAKHLKGDRQVIRGYLKGYKPGYYRGK
;
A
#
# COMPACT_ATOMS: atom_id res chain seq x y z
N MET A 1 -3.78 2.26 18.62
CA MET A 1 -4.27 1.24 17.67
C MET A 1 -5.73 1.05 17.95
N TYR A 2 -6.54 1.21 16.93
CA TYR A 2 -7.99 1.28 17.04
C TYR A 2 -8.61 0.16 16.20
N ASN A 3 -9.79 -0.31 16.62
CA ASN A 3 -10.66 -1.08 15.72
C ASN A 3 -11.24 -0.12 14.67
N VAL A 4 -11.25 -0.52 13.40
CA VAL A 4 -11.75 0.33 12.31
C VAL A 4 -13.27 0.42 12.24
N GLU A 5 -13.99 -0.53 12.84
CA GLU A 5 -15.46 -0.56 12.79
C GLU A 5 -16.10 0.57 13.60
N ASP A 6 -15.55 0.86 14.78
CA ASP A 6 -16.11 1.76 15.79
C ASP A 6 -15.09 2.79 16.30
N PHE A 7 -13.84 2.75 15.81
CA PHE A 7 -12.72 3.52 16.34
C PHE A 7 -12.46 3.29 17.83
N THR A 8 -12.82 2.13 18.39
CA THR A 8 -12.49 1.79 19.78
C THR A 8 -10.98 1.71 19.96
N LEU A 9 -10.41 2.41 20.95
CA LEU A 9 -9.00 2.30 21.29
C LEU A 9 -8.75 0.95 21.97
N ILE A 10 -8.09 0.04 21.25
CA ILE A 10 -7.85 -1.33 21.71
C ILE A 10 -6.45 -1.56 22.29
N TYR A 11 -5.47 -0.74 21.88
CA TYR A 11 -4.10 -0.84 22.39
C TYR A 11 -3.29 0.44 22.14
N VAL A 12 -2.49 0.84 23.14
CA VAL A 12 -1.54 1.95 23.04
C VAL A 12 -0.14 1.39 22.83
N LEU A 13 0.53 1.85 21.78
CA LEU A 13 1.90 1.48 21.45
C LEU A 13 2.81 2.64 21.82
N TYR A 14 3.91 2.34 22.52
CA TYR A 14 4.84 3.36 22.98
C TYR A 14 5.93 3.69 21.95
N SER A 15 6.12 2.84 20.93
CA SER A 15 7.08 3.10 19.86
C SER A 15 6.78 2.33 18.59
N LYS A 16 7.33 2.79 17.46
CA LYS A 16 7.33 2.02 16.20
C LYS A 16 8.04 0.67 16.35
N GLN A 17 9.10 0.62 17.16
CA GLN A 17 9.84 -0.62 17.40
C GLN A 17 8.96 -1.68 18.09
N GLN A 18 8.08 -1.27 19.00
CA GLN A 18 7.11 -2.18 19.59
C GLN A 18 6.18 -2.78 18.52
N VAL A 19 5.73 -2.00 17.54
CA VAL A 19 4.91 -2.55 16.45
C VAL A 19 5.68 -3.60 15.65
N TYR A 20 6.94 -3.32 15.31
CA TYR A 20 7.79 -4.25 14.56
C TYR A 20 8.00 -5.56 15.31
N ASN A 21 8.22 -5.48 16.63
CA ASN A 21 8.51 -6.68 17.42
C ASN A 21 7.24 -7.46 17.79
N LEU A 22 6.16 -6.77 18.17
CA LEU A 22 4.96 -7.38 18.73
C LEU A 22 4.00 -7.89 17.64
N VAL A 23 3.80 -7.08 16.61
CA VAL A 23 2.88 -7.36 15.50
C VAL A 23 3.64 -8.01 14.33
N ASN A 24 4.97 -7.99 14.35
CA ASN A 24 5.81 -8.43 13.23
C ASN A 24 5.37 -7.74 11.92
N MET A 25 5.22 -6.42 11.97
CA MET A 25 4.80 -5.58 10.85
C MET A 25 6.02 -4.96 10.19
N HIS A 26 6.05 -4.96 8.85
CA HIS A 26 7.12 -4.32 8.09
C HIS A 26 7.08 -2.79 8.22
N HIS A 27 8.24 -2.13 8.23
CA HIS A 27 8.35 -0.68 8.41
C HIS A 27 7.58 0.12 7.36
N ASN A 28 7.60 -0.30 6.09
CA ASN A 28 6.82 0.35 5.02
C ASN A 28 5.33 0.26 5.29
N THR A 29 4.83 -0.90 5.73
CA THR A 29 3.40 -1.08 6.05
C THR A 29 2.99 -0.17 7.20
N LEU A 30 3.79 -0.07 8.27
CA LEU A 30 3.47 0.84 9.38
C LEU A 30 3.46 2.30 8.92
N ASN A 31 4.43 2.70 8.10
CA ASN A 31 4.47 4.07 7.57
C ASN A 31 3.27 4.35 6.65
N ASP A 32 2.85 3.40 5.83
CA ASP A 32 1.65 3.53 5.00
C ASP A 32 0.38 3.67 5.88
N CYS A 33 0.27 2.88 6.96
CA CYS A 33 -0.83 3.01 7.91
C CYS A 33 -0.86 4.38 8.59
N LEU A 34 0.29 4.87 9.07
CA LEU A 34 0.37 6.14 9.80
C LEU A 34 0.26 7.37 8.89
N ASN A 35 0.85 7.33 7.68
CA ASN A 35 0.94 8.50 6.81
C ASN A 35 -0.20 8.58 5.80
N LEU A 36 -0.71 7.44 5.33
CA LEU A 36 -1.77 7.36 4.32
C LEU A 36 -3.12 6.95 4.92
N GLY A 37 -3.16 6.63 6.21
CA GLY A 37 -4.37 6.13 6.87
C GLY A 37 -4.78 4.73 6.41
N ASN A 38 -3.86 3.95 5.84
CA ASN A 38 -4.17 2.61 5.37
C ASN A 38 -4.60 1.69 6.53
N ILE A 39 -5.72 0.99 6.35
CA ILE A 39 -6.24 0.05 7.34
C ILE A 39 -5.41 -1.23 7.27
N TYR A 40 -4.88 -1.64 8.41
CA TYR A 40 -4.10 -2.86 8.51
C TYR A 40 -5.01 -4.08 8.73
N LEU A 41 -4.83 -5.11 7.88
CA LEU A 41 -5.62 -6.35 7.90
C LEU A 41 -7.15 -6.10 7.85
N ASP A 42 -7.58 -5.03 7.17
CA ASP A 42 -8.98 -4.58 7.11
C ASP A 42 -9.65 -4.43 8.50
N THR A 43 -8.87 -4.30 9.58
CA THR A 43 -9.38 -4.32 10.96
C THR A 43 -8.79 -3.21 11.82
N PHE A 44 -7.50 -2.90 11.64
CA PHE A 44 -6.78 -2.05 12.58
C PHE A 44 -6.41 -0.70 11.96
N PHE A 45 -6.83 0.37 12.64
CA PHE A 45 -6.40 1.72 12.34
C PHE A 45 -5.27 2.16 13.28
N TYR A 46 -4.24 2.78 12.72
CA TYR A 46 -3.10 3.30 13.48
C TYR A 46 -3.09 4.82 13.41
N SER A 47 -3.02 5.46 14.57
CA SER A 47 -2.86 6.91 14.71
C SER A 47 -1.70 7.19 15.66
N LEU A 48 -1.05 8.34 15.46
CA LEU A 48 -0.08 8.91 16.40
C LEU A 48 -0.78 9.66 17.54
N ASP A 49 -1.97 10.20 17.26
CA ASP A 49 -2.74 11.01 18.19
C ASP A 49 -3.98 10.25 18.69
N LEU A 50 -4.48 10.67 19.85
CA LEU A 50 -5.75 10.21 20.37
C LEU A 50 -6.88 10.71 19.47
N ILE A 51 -7.83 9.85 19.12
CA ILE A 51 -9.05 10.25 18.39
C ILE A 51 -10.09 10.63 19.44
N GLU A 52 -10.27 11.92 19.69
CA GLU A 52 -11.15 12.42 20.75
C GLU A 52 -12.63 12.15 20.46
N GLU A 53 -12.99 12.00 19.19
CA GLU A 53 -14.34 11.70 18.73
C GLU A 53 -14.78 10.24 19.01
N SER A 54 -13.84 9.37 19.40
CA SER A 54 -14.14 8.01 19.82
C SER A 54 -14.30 7.94 21.34
N PRO A 55 -15.51 7.67 21.86
CA PRO A 55 -15.73 7.58 23.30
C PRO A 55 -15.27 6.23 23.89
N GLU A 56 -14.97 5.23 23.07
CA GLU A 56 -14.77 3.86 23.53
C GLU A 56 -13.28 3.49 23.63
N THR A 57 -12.89 3.06 24.83
CA THR A 57 -11.54 2.56 25.12
C THR A 57 -11.64 1.21 25.80
N ILE A 58 -11.12 0.17 25.13
CA ILE A 58 -11.06 -1.19 25.66
C ILE A 58 -9.61 -1.66 25.51
N LEU A 59 -8.76 -1.26 26.46
CA LEU A 59 -7.35 -1.61 26.43
C LEU A 59 -7.16 -3.10 26.69
N LEU A 60 -6.69 -3.81 25.66
CA LEU A 60 -6.39 -5.23 25.74
C LEU A 60 -4.96 -5.46 26.22
N TYR A 61 -4.74 -6.59 26.89
CA TYR A 61 -3.39 -7.04 27.22
C TYR A 61 -2.62 -7.46 25.96
N LEU A 62 -1.29 -7.41 26.07
CA LEU A 62 -0.39 -7.63 24.95
C LEU A 62 -0.58 -9.00 24.28
N ASP A 63 -0.69 -10.06 25.08
CA ASP A 63 -0.92 -11.43 24.64
C ASP A 63 -2.19 -11.55 23.79
N LYS A 64 -3.27 -10.88 24.22
CA LYS A 64 -4.54 -10.86 23.51
C LYS A 64 -4.41 -10.12 22.17
N ILE A 65 -3.70 -9.00 22.13
CA ILE A 65 -3.44 -8.27 20.87
C ILE A 65 -2.63 -9.12 19.89
N GLN A 66 -1.57 -9.79 20.34
CA GLN A 66 -0.76 -10.65 19.48
C GLN A 66 -1.60 -11.78 18.88
N LYS A 67 -2.48 -12.38 19.69
CA LYS A 67 -3.39 -13.42 19.24
C LYS A 67 -4.36 -12.91 18.17
N ILE A 68 -5.06 -11.80 18.41
CA ILE A 68 -6.03 -11.25 17.46
C ILE A 68 -5.35 -10.85 16.14
N VAL A 69 -4.18 -10.20 16.21
CA VAL A 69 -3.40 -9.85 15.01
C VAL A 69 -3.03 -11.10 14.21
N SER A 70 -2.58 -12.16 14.88
CA SER A 70 -2.20 -13.42 14.23
C SER A 70 -3.41 -14.08 13.55
N GLU A 71 -4.55 -14.14 14.23
CA GLU A 71 -5.81 -14.68 13.69
C GLU A 71 -6.28 -13.88 12.48
N LYS A 72 -6.30 -12.54 12.57
CA LYS A 72 -6.66 -11.66 11.45
C LYS A 72 -5.71 -11.83 10.28
N ARG A 73 -4.41 -11.95 10.53
CA ARG A 73 -3.41 -12.17 9.48
C ARG A 73 -3.60 -13.52 8.78
N TYR A 74 -3.96 -14.57 9.51
CA TYR A 74 -4.20 -15.90 8.96
C TYR A 74 -5.37 -15.91 7.95
N VAL A 75 -6.44 -15.17 8.24
CA VAL A 75 -7.62 -15.08 7.36
C VAL A 75 -7.56 -13.94 6.35
N TYR A 76 -6.56 -13.06 6.45
CA TYR A 76 -6.48 -11.87 5.61
C TYR A 76 -6.16 -12.23 4.16
N TYR A 77 -7.05 -11.84 3.26
CA TYR A 77 -6.84 -11.98 1.83
C TYR A 77 -6.04 -10.79 1.29
N VAL A 78 -4.84 -11.06 0.77
CA VAL A 78 -3.98 -10.02 0.20
C VAL A 78 -4.60 -9.49 -1.09
N LYS A 79 -5.18 -8.28 -1.01
CA LYS A 79 -5.63 -7.52 -2.16
C LYS A 79 -4.40 -6.98 -2.91
N HIS A 80 -3.93 -7.70 -3.91
CA HIS A 80 -2.95 -7.14 -4.84
C HIS A 80 -3.66 -6.08 -5.69
N PRO A 81 -3.11 -4.85 -5.80
CA PRO A 81 -3.67 -3.87 -6.71
C PRO A 81 -3.73 -4.48 -8.11
N ALA A 82 -4.89 -4.37 -8.75
CA ALA A 82 -5.08 -4.89 -10.09
C ALA A 82 -3.97 -4.34 -11.00
N ALA A 83 -3.40 -5.21 -11.84
CA ALA A 83 -2.41 -4.79 -12.80
C ALA A 83 -3.00 -3.66 -13.64
N LYS A 84 -2.38 -2.48 -13.59
CA LYS A 84 -2.79 -1.36 -14.44
C LYS A 84 -2.28 -1.64 -15.85
N SER A 85 -3.18 -1.65 -16.83
CA SER A 85 -2.77 -1.71 -18.21
C SER A 85 -2.08 -0.39 -18.61
N ILE A 86 -1.13 -0.49 -19.53
CA ILE A 86 -0.36 0.62 -20.05
C ILE A 86 -0.67 0.74 -21.53
N ILE A 87 -1.24 1.89 -21.91
CA ILE A 87 -1.53 2.21 -23.32
C ILE A 87 -0.31 2.91 -23.90
N ALA A 88 0.23 2.35 -24.99
CA ALA A 88 1.30 2.95 -25.78
C ALA A 88 0.70 3.54 -27.07
N GLU A 89 0.68 4.87 -27.14
CA GLU A 89 0.09 5.59 -28.28
C GLU A 89 1.15 6.04 -29.29
N PHE A 90 0.91 5.73 -30.56
CA PHE A 90 1.74 6.20 -31.66
C PHE A 90 1.22 7.54 -32.17
N LYS A 91 1.96 8.62 -31.89
CA LYS A 91 1.57 10.01 -32.17
C LYS A 91 1.01 10.26 -33.58
N HIS A 92 1.59 9.62 -34.59
CA HIS A 92 1.24 9.84 -36.00
C HIS A 92 0.45 8.69 -36.64
N GLU A 93 0.27 7.58 -35.93
CA GLU A 93 -0.41 6.39 -36.45
C GLU A 93 -1.23 5.69 -35.35
N PRO A 94 -2.39 6.24 -34.96
CA PRO A 94 -3.21 5.68 -33.87
C PRO A 94 -3.63 4.22 -34.08
N LYS A 95 -3.68 3.76 -35.33
CA LYS A 95 -3.98 2.36 -35.69
C LYS A 95 -2.94 1.36 -35.15
N LYS A 96 -1.76 1.84 -34.76
CA LYS A 96 -0.67 1.03 -34.19
C LYS A 96 -0.65 1.04 -32.66
N ASN A 97 -1.60 1.70 -31.99
CA ASN A 97 -1.64 1.75 -30.53
C ASN A 97 -1.72 0.34 -29.94
N LEU A 98 -0.99 0.12 -28.84
CA LEU A 98 -0.90 -1.18 -28.18
C LEU A 98 -1.17 -1.03 -26.68
N GLU A 99 -1.76 -2.05 -26.09
CA GLU A 99 -2.00 -2.14 -24.66
C GLU A 99 -1.12 -3.22 -24.04
N PHE A 100 -0.55 -2.94 -22.88
CA PHE A 100 0.34 -3.83 -22.16
C PHE A 100 -0.14 -4.06 -20.73
N ASN A 101 -0.23 -5.32 -20.31
CA ASN A 101 -0.67 -5.68 -18.94
C ASN A 101 0.42 -5.43 -17.87
N SER A 102 1.63 -5.03 -18.27
CA SER A 102 2.71 -4.74 -17.35
C SER A 102 3.78 -3.83 -17.93
N LEU A 103 4.54 -3.18 -17.05
CA LEU A 103 5.73 -2.42 -17.45
C LEU A 103 6.81 -3.32 -18.07
N ASN A 104 6.89 -4.59 -17.65
CA ASN A 104 7.86 -5.53 -18.20
C ASN A 104 7.54 -5.89 -19.65
N SER A 105 6.26 -6.13 -19.98
CA SER A 105 5.85 -6.42 -21.36
C SER A 105 6.07 -5.22 -22.27
N LEU A 106 5.78 -4.01 -21.80
CA LEU A 106 6.08 -2.77 -22.52
C LEU A 106 7.59 -2.60 -22.76
N ALA A 107 8.41 -2.77 -21.72
CA ALA A 107 9.87 -2.64 -21.82
C ALA A 107 10.48 -3.64 -22.81
N LYS A 108 10.01 -4.89 -22.81
CA LYS A 108 10.41 -5.90 -23.79
C LYS A 108 10.03 -5.51 -25.21
N HIS A 109 8.80 -5.02 -25.41
CA HIS A 109 8.32 -4.60 -26.74
C HIS A 109 9.12 -3.41 -27.28
N LEU A 110 9.36 -2.40 -26.45
CA LEU A 110 10.13 -1.21 -26.81
C LEU A 110 11.65 -1.43 -26.84
N LYS A 111 12.13 -2.62 -26.44
CA LYS A 111 13.56 -2.91 -26.17
C LYS A 111 14.22 -1.86 -25.28
N GLY A 112 13.45 -1.32 -24.34
CA GLY A 112 13.82 -0.15 -23.55
C GLY A 112 14.13 -0.45 -22.09
N ASP A 113 14.87 0.45 -21.44
CA ASP A 113 15.09 0.36 -20.00
C ASP A 113 13.80 0.64 -19.20
N ARG A 114 13.55 -0.23 -18.23
CA ARG A 114 12.33 -0.22 -17.40
C ARG A 114 12.25 1.01 -16.51
N GLN A 115 13.37 1.47 -15.95
CA GLN A 115 13.38 2.65 -15.09
C GLN A 115 13.13 3.91 -15.91
N VAL A 116 13.73 4.00 -17.11
CA VAL A 116 13.52 5.11 -18.04
C VAL A 116 12.05 5.20 -18.43
N ILE A 117 11.43 4.10 -18.88
CA ILE A 117 10.00 4.08 -19.27
C ILE A 117 9.11 4.46 -18.08
N ARG A 118 9.40 3.96 -16.88
CA ARG A 118 8.67 4.34 -15.67
C ARG A 118 8.74 5.84 -15.38
N GLY A 119 9.87 6.48 -15.67
CA GLY A 119 10.03 7.94 -15.54
C GLY A 119 9.05 8.72 -16.41
N TYR A 120 8.78 8.26 -17.64
CA TYR A 120 7.76 8.86 -18.51
C TYR A 120 6.35 8.60 -18.01
N LEU A 121 6.02 7.36 -17.58
CA LEU A 121 4.69 7.02 -17.06
C LEU A 121 4.32 7.80 -15.79
N LYS A 122 5.31 8.14 -14.96
CA LYS A 122 5.13 8.95 -13.75
C LYS A 122 5.15 10.46 -14.01
N GLY A 123 5.38 10.91 -15.25
CA GLY A 123 5.49 12.33 -15.60
C GLY A 123 6.81 12.99 -15.16
N TYR A 124 7.80 12.24 -14.67
CA TYR A 124 9.10 12.78 -14.28
C TYR A 124 9.97 13.15 -15.47
N LYS A 125 9.72 12.55 -16.64
CA LYS A 125 10.39 12.87 -17.90
C LYS A 125 9.42 13.59 -18.84
N PRO A 126 9.75 14.81 -19.31
CA PRO A 126 8.90 15.52 -20.25
C PRO A 126 9.00 14.91 -21.65
N GLY A 127 7.92 15.08 -22.44
CA GLY A 127 7.87 14.68 -23.84
C GLY A 127 7.54 13.20 -24.07
N TYR A 128 7.70 12.76 -25.33
CA TYR A 128 7.40 11.40 -25.75
C TYR A 128 8.60 10.47 -25.53
N TYR A 129 8.33 9.21 -25.18
CA TYR A 129 9.36 8.17 -25.20
C TYR A 129 9.84 7.95 -26.63
N ARG A 130 11.15 8.09 -26.89
CA ARG A 130 11.75 7.99 -28.25
C ARG A 130 12.58 6.73 -28.48
N GLY A 131 12.61 5.79 -27.53
CA GLY A 131 13.57 4.69 -27.55
C GLY A 131 15.01 5.18 -27.40
N LYS A 132 15.93 4.27 -27.09
CA LYS A 132 17.35 4.43 -27.38
C LYS A 132 17.77 3.19 -28.13
#